data_AF-A0A2K5PY44-F1
#
_entry.id   AF-A0A2K5PY44-F1
#
_cell.length_a   1.000
_cell.length_b   1.000
_cell.length_c   1.000
_cell.angle_alpha   90.00
_cell.angle_beta   90.00
_cell.angle_gamma   90.00
#
_symmetry.space_group_name_H-M   'P 1'
#
loop_
_entity.id
_entity.type
_entity.pdbx_description
1 polymer ?
#
loop_
_entity_poly.entity_id
_entity_poly.type
_entity_poly.pdbx_seq_one_letter_code
_entity_poly.pdbx_strand_id
1 'polypeptide(L)'
;MVAALWPSCGVLLQALQILVYPGVGGSGSACYRCPLGAKRYLLTGNIVKLKEFQHKKVAVACNLPGTKETYFRNLEEKLTQNKLILKGELITLLHLCESRDHVELAKNVIYRYHAENRNITMGEFKFGPLFMRLCYELDLEESAVELMKDQHLQGFFSDSTSFSILMDMLFIKGKYKSALEVLVEMKNQDVKFTIDTYVLAFAICYKLNSPESFKICTTLREEALLKGEILPRRASCFAVALALNQNEVAKAIITCTNLNIILHMQLNMLENVIEILKNAIEGNLSKYVKRQVFSEKQSQEVNNKLEESTFSF
;
A
#
# COMPACT_ATOMS: atom_id res chain seq x y z
N MET A 1 48.82 2.81 21.51
CA MET A 1 47.78 3.84 21.32
C MET A 1 47.51 3.98 19.83
N VAL A 2 46.55 3.21 19.30
CA VAL A 2 46.13 3.35 17.91
C VAL A 2 44.74 3.96 17.95
N ALA A 3 44.66 5.24 17.58
CA ALA A 3 43.41 5.96 17.43
C ALA A 3 42.63 5.36 16.26
N ALA A 4 41.48 4.77 16.53
CA ALA A 4 40.53 4.38 15.48
C ALA A 4 39.92 5.67 14.92
N LEU A 5 40.38 6.11 13.75
CA LEU A 5 39.73 7.17 12.99
C LEU A 5 38.34 6.68 12.57
N TRP A 6 37.30 7.24 13.18
CA TRP A 6 35.94 7.12 12.66
C TRP A 6 35.81 7.92 11.36
N PRO A 7 35.02 7.45 10.39
CA PRO A 7 34.59 8.33 9.31
C PRO A 7 33.65 9.38 9.88
N SER A 8 33.91 10.65 9.58
CA SER A 8 33.04 11.80 9.90
C SER A 8 31.60 11.52 9.44
N CYS A 9 30.56 12.02 10.14
CA CYS A 9 29.12 11.84 9.79
C CYS A 9 28.83 12.21 8.29
N GLY A 10 29.71 12.97 7.61
CA GLY A 10 29.70 13.20 6.16
C GLY A 10 30.07 12.01 5.25
N VAL A 11 30.94 11.09 5.68
CA VAL A 11 31.34 9.88 4.92
C VAL A 11 30.22 8.82 4.93
N LEU A 12 29.48 8.70 6.04
CA LEU A 12 28.27 7.88 6.13
C LEU A 12 27.15 8.41 5.22
N LEU A 13 27.00 9.74 5.13
CA LEU A 13 26.05 10.37 4.21
C LEU A 13 26.40 10.09 2.74
N GLN A 14 27.70 10.10 2.40
CA GLN A 14 28.18 9.76 1.05
C GLN A 14 28.03 8.26 0.74
N ALA A 15 28.27 7.37 1.71
CA ALA A 15 28.07 5.93 1.54
C ALA A 15 26.58 5.56 1.39
N LEU A 16 25.67 6.27 2.07
CA LEU A 16 24.22 6.08 1.93
C LEU A 16 23.66 6.72 0.64
N GLN A 17 24.28 7.80 0.13
CA GLN A 17 23.97 8.32 -1.21
C GLN A 17 24.33 7.33 -2.33
N ILE A 18 25.30 6.44 -2.11
CA ILE A 18 25.69 5.38 -3.06
C ILE A 18 24.74 4.15 -2.99
N LEU A 19 23.96 4.01 -1.91
CA LEU A 19 22.97 2.93 -1.71
C LEU A 19 21.55 3.29 -2.17
N VAL A 20 21.40 4.31 -3.02
CA VAL A 20 20.16 4.52 -3.77
C VAL A 20 20.02 3.41 -4.82
N TYR A 21 19.41 2.29 -4.41
CA TYR A 21 18.83 1.24 -5.27
C TYR A 21 19.69 0.81 -6.49
N PRO A 22 20.61 -0.17 -6.35
CA PRO A 22 21.09 -0.89 -7.52
C PRO A 22 19.97 -1.84 -7.96
N GLY A 23 19.35 -1.54 -9.10
CA GLY A 23 18.28 -2.36 -9.66
C GLY A 23 18.75 -3.78 -9.99
N VAL A 24 18.05 -4.77 -9.43
CA VAL A 24 18.17 -6.19 -9.82
C VAL A 24 17.82 -6.33 -11.31
N GLY A 25 18.79 -6.73 -12.11
CA GLY A 25 18.62 -7.10 -13.51
C GLY A 25 17.98 -8.48 -13.61
N GLY A 26 16.71 -8.52 -14.01
CA GLY A 26 16.02 -9.74 -14.43
C GLY A 26 15.83 -9.71 -15.94
N SER A 27 16.48 -10.62 -16.65
CA SER A 27 16.21 -10.91 -18.07
C SER A 27 14.80 -11.51 -18.17
N GLY A 28 13.90 -10.82 -18.87
CA GLY A 28 12.51 -11.23 -19.06
C GLY A 28 11.97 -10.69 -20.37
N SER A 29 11.45 -11.60 -21.18
CA SER A 29 11.00 -11.48 -22.57
C SER A 29 10.20 -10.22 -22.93
N ALA A 30 10.45 -9.74 -24.14
CA ALA A 30 9.90 -8.54 -24.74
C ALA A 30 8.39 -8.61 -25.01
N CYS A 31 7.61 -7.67 -24.48
CA CYS A 31 6.55 -7.01 -25.24
C CYS A 31 6.09 -5.71 -24.58
N TYR A 32 5.85 -4.69 -25.42
CA TYR A 32 5.43 -3.30 -25.14
C TYR A 32 6.51 -2.36 -24.55
N ARG A 33 7.26 -1.74 -25.45
CA ARG A 33 8.10 -0.56 -25.18
C ARG A 33 7.22 0.62 -24.73
N CYS A 34 7.27 0.98 -23.45
CA CYS A 34 7.14 2.38 -23.04
C CYS A 34 8.50 3.07 -23.31
N PRO A 35 8.54 4.26 -23.94
CA PRO A 35 9.78 5.02 -24.01
C PRO A 35 10.12 5.54 -22.61
N LEU A 36 11.37 5.32 -22.20
CA LEU A 36 12.01 5.70 -20.94
C LEU A 36 11.67 4.77 -19.76
N GLY A 37 12.71 4.12 -19.21
CA GLY A 37 12.69 3.20 -18.07
C GLY A 37 12.30 3.82 -16.73
N ALA A 38 11.27 4.65 -16.70
CA ALA A 38 10.62 5.11 -15.49
C ALA A 38 9.78 3.95 -14.91
N LYS A 39 10.29 3.29 -13.88
CA LYS A 39 9.46 2.42 -13.03
C LYS A 39 8.35 3.28 -12.43
N ARG A 40 7.11 3.10 -12.90
CA ARG A 40 5.94 3.73 -12.28
C ARG A 40 5.60 2.94 -11.03
N TYR A 41 6.01 3.43 -9.87
CA TYR A 41 5.63 2.89 -8.56
C TYR A 41 4.12 3.03 -8.35
N LEU A 42 3.49 2.05 -7.69
CA LEU A 42 2.07 2.10 -7.37
C LEU A 42 1.80 3.21 -6.35
N LEU A 43 2.63 3.26 -5.30
CA LEU A 43 2.65 4.34 -4.33
C LEU A 43 3.68 5.42 -4.69
N THR A 44 3.43 6.64 -4.23
CA THR A 44 4.42 7.72 -4.32
C THR A 44 5.43 7.63 -3.18
N GLY A 45 6.63 8.18 -3.39
CA GLY A 45 7.65 8.27 -2.35
C GLY A 45 7.17 8.99 -1.08
N ASN A 46 6.18 9.89 -1.20
CA ASN A 46 5.57 10.62 -0.10
C ASN A 46 4.69 9.73 0.81
N ILE A 47 4.21 8.60 0.31
CA ILE A 47 3.41 7.63 1.09
C ILE A 47 4.35 6.67 1.81
N VAL A 48 5.30 6.09 1.06
CA VAL A 48 6.28 5.14 1.61
C VAL A 48 7.25 5.82 2.57
N LYS A 49 7.68 7.07 2.29
CA LYS A 49 8.60 7.89 3.10
C LYS A 49 9.93 7.20 3.47
N LEU A 50 10.50 6.43 2.53
CA LEU A 50 11.72 5.66 2.77
C LEU A 50 12.94 6.57 2.95
N LYS A 51 13.03 7.68 2.21
CA LYS A 51 14.14 8.65 2.33
C LYS A 51 14.12 9.35 3.67
N GLU A 52 12.95 9.78 4.14
CA GLU A 52 12.76 10.42 5.43
C GLU A 52 13.12 9.46 6.57
N PHE A 53 12.75 8.19 6.43
CA PHE A 53 13.16 7.14 7.36
C PHE A 53 14.68 7.00 7.42
N GLN A 54 15.36 6.90 6.26
CA GLN A 54 16.82 6.81 6.18
C GLN A 54 17.53 8.02 6.79
N HIS A 55 17.09 9.24 6.49
CA HIS A 55 17.63 10.44 7.13
C HIS A 55 17.44 10.41 8.66
N LYS A 56 16.30 9.90 9.13
CA LYS A 56 16.04 9.77 10.56
C LYS A 56 16.94 8.72 11.22
N LYS A 57 17.26 7.61 10.54
CA LYS A 57 18.25 6.63 11.03
C LYS A 57 19.60 7.27 11.27
N VAL A 58 20.11 8.02 10.29
CA VAL A 58 21.39 8.74 10.41
C VAL A 58 21.35 9.74 11.57
N ALA A 59 20.26 10.51 11.69
CA ALA A 59 20.12 11.47 12.78
C ALA A 59 20.08 10.79 14.16
N VAL A 60 19.40 9.65 14.30
CA VAL A 60 19.37 8.89 15.56
C VAL A 60 20.76 8.32 15.88
N ALA A 61 21.46 7.76 14.88
CA ALA A 61 22.80 7.22 15.06
C ALA A 61 23.82 8.29 15.46
N CYS A 62 23.86 9.45 14.79
CA CYS A 62 24.80 10.53 15.12
C CYS A 62 24.48 11.20 16.50
N ASN A 63 23.28 11.01 17.06
CA ASN A 63 22.89 11.55 18.38
C ASN A 63 22.79 10.47 19.49
N LEU A 64 23.20 9.23 19.23
CA LEU A 64 23.06 8.14 20.19
C LEU A 64 24.05 8.33 21.37
N PRO A 65 23.59 8.32 22.63
CA PRO A 65 24.49 8.26 23.78
C PRO A 65 25.18 6.90 23.84
N GLY A 66 26.49 6.86 23.58
CA GLY A 66 27.28 5.63 23.59
C GLY A 66 27.30 4.92 22.23
N THR A 67 27.52 3.60 22.23
CA THR A 67 27.59 2.80 20.99
C THR A 67 26.30 2.04 20.74
N LYS A 68 26.02 1.73 19.46
CA LYS A 68 24.88 0.92 19.04
C LYS A 68 24.86 -0.45 19.73
N GLU A 69 26.01 -1.08 19.84
CA GLU A 69 26.17 -2.40 20.46
C GLU A 69 25.86 -2.36 21.95
N THR A 70 26.26 -1.29 22.63
CA THR A 70 25.93 -1.08 24.05
C THR A 70 24.43 -0.84 24.21
N TYR A 71 23.81 -0.10 23.29
CA TYR A 71 22.38 0.14 23.31
C TYR A 71 21.56 -1.17 23.15
N PHE A 72 21.94 -2.03 22.21
CA PHE A 72 21.28 -3.32 22.00
C PHE A 72 21.46 -4.27 23.19
N ARG A 73 22.68 -4.40 23.72
CA ARG A 73 22.93 -5.20 24.93
C ARG A 73 22.08 -4.73 26.12
N ASN A 74 21.97 -3.42 26.33
CA ASN A 74 21.14 -2.87 27.41
C ASN A 74 19.65 -3.21 27.22
N LEU A 75 19.15 -3.24 25.99
CA LEU A 75 17.77 -3.66 25.70
C LEU A 75 17.56 -5.16 25.92
N GLU A 76 18.51 -6.00 25.52
CA GLU A 76 18.49 -7.44 25.82
C GLU A 76 18.49 -7.71 27.33
N GLU A 77 19.34 -7.01 28.09
CA GLU A 77 19.35 -7.07 29.55
C GLU A 77 18.00 -6.63 30.15
N LYS A 78 17.35 -5.59 29.60
CA LYS A 78 16.01 -5.19 30.03
C LYS A 78 14.96 -6.27 29.76
N LEU A 79 15.00 -6.92 28.59
CA LEU A 79 14.10 -8.01 28.26
C LEU A 79 14.27 -9.18 29.25
N THR A 80 15.51 -9.60 29.52
CA THR A 80 15.80 -10.70 30.46
C THR A 80 15.40 -10.38 31.89
N GLN A 81 15.58 -9.12 32.33
CA GLN A 81 15.19 -8.64 33.65
C GLN A 81 13.71 -8.25 33.75
N ASN A 82 12.95 -8.42 32.67
CA ASN A 82 11.54 -8.06 32.57
C ASN A 82 11.24 -6.59 32.94
N LYS A 83 12.18 -5.68 32.61
CA LYS A 83 12.02 -4.24 32.84
C LYS A 83 11.15 -3.61 31.75
N LEU A 84 10.41 -2.56 32.12
CA LEU A 84 9.55 -1.80 31.20
C LEU A 84 10.34 -1.27 30.00
N ILE A 85 9.80 -1.49 28.80
CA ILE A 85 10.34 -0.93 27.56
C ILE A 85 9.68 0.41 27.28
N LEU A 86 10.47 1.47 27.18
CA LEU A 86 9.94 2.79 26.89
C LEU A 86 9.72 2.98 25.39
N LYS A 87 8.70 3.77 25.04
CA LYS A 87 8.38 4.15 23.65
C LYS A 87 9.60 4.70 22.90
N GLY A 88 10.33 5.62 23.52
CA GLY A 88 11.54 6.21 22.92
C GLY A 88 12.64 5.18 22.65
N GLU A 89 12.68 4.12 23.45
CA GLU A 89 13.66 3.04 23.28
C GLU A 89 13.35 2.19 22.05
N LEU A 90 12.08 1.78 21.90
CA LEU A 90 11.67 1.05 20.71
C LEU A 90 11.82 1.91 19.44
N ILE A 91 11.51 3.21 19.48
CA ILE A 91 11.74 4.11 18.35
C ILE A 91 13.24 4.13 17.99
N THR A 92 14.12 4.28 18.98
CA THR A 92 15.57 4.36 18.77
C THR A 92 16.10 3.04 18.21
N LEU A 93 15.72 1.91 18.80
CA LEU A 93 16.05 0.56 18.33
C LEU A 93 15.74 0.39 16.85
N LEU A 94 14.50 0.67 16.43
CA LEU A 94 14.07 0.50 15.04
C LEU A 94 14.86 1.36 14.04
N HIS A 95 15.34 2.54 14.46
CA HIS A 95 16.18 3.39 13.62
C HIS A 95 17.66 2.96 13.60
N LEU A 96 18.11 2.18 14.57
CA LEU A 96 19.47 1.64 14.63
C LEU A 96 19.63 0.27 13.97
N CYS A 97 18.53 -0.45 13.73
CA CYS A 97 18.57 -1.77 13.09
C CYS A 97 19.13 -1.71 11.66
N GLU A 98 20.13 -2.53 11.37
CA GLU A 98 20.82 -2.61 10.06
C GLU A 98 21.00 -4.05 9.54
N SER A 99 20.59 -5.07 10.30
CA SER A 99 20.79 -6.48 9.97
C SER A 99 19.59 -7.31 10.41
N ARG A 100 19.53 -8.57 9.93
CA ARG A 100 18.49 -9.53 10.34
C ARG A 100 18.50 -9.79 11.84
N ASP A 101 19.69 -9.93 12.45
CA ASP A 101 19.84 -10.17 13.89
C ASP A 101 19.28 -9.00 14.71
N HIS A 102 19.56 -7.76 14.28
CA HIS A 102 18.99 -6.57 14.92
C HIS A 102 17.45 -6.55 14.82
N VAL A 103 16.89 -7.01 13.70
CA VAL A 103 15.44 -7.08 13.52
C VAL A 103 14.82 -8.15 14.41
N GLU A 104 15.51 -9.26 14.66
CA GLU A 104 15.02 -10.30 15.57
C GLU A 104 14.94 -9.77 17.02
N LEU A 105 15.94 -9.03 17.47
CA LEU A 105 15.84 -8.29 18.74
C LEU A 105 14.66 -7.30 18.72
N ALA A 106 14.49 -6.54 17.62
CA ALA A 106 13.39 -5.60 17.50
C ALA A 106 12.02 -6.29 17.58
N LYS A 107 11.83 -7.48 17.01
CA LYS A 107 10.59 -8.27 17.17
C LYS A 107 10.32 -8.58 18.64
N ASN A 108 11.32 -9.09 19.36
CA ASN A 108 11.19 -9.40 20.79
C ASN A 108 10.79 -8.17 21.61
N VAL A 109 11.41 -7.03 21.32
CA VAL A 109 11.06 -5.75 21.97
C VAL A 109 9.65 -5.27 21.58
N ILE A 110 9.22 -5.47 20.33
CA ILE A 110 7.85 -5.16 19.87
C ILE A 110 6.82 -5.99 20.64
N TYR A 111 6.99 -7.31 20.74
CA TYR A 111 6.09 -8.17 21.51
C TYR A 111 5.99 -7.71 22.96
N ARG A 112 7.14 -7.44 23.59
CA ARG A 112 7.17 -6.98 24.98
C ARG A 112 6.47 -5.64 25.15
N TYR A 113 6.82 -4.66 24.33
CA TYR A 113 6.22 -3.32 24.36
C TYR A 113 4.71 -3.37 24.12
N HIS A 114 4.26 -4.12 23.11
CA HIS A 114 2.83 -4.24 22.81
C HIS A 114 2.07 -4.90 23.97
N ALA A 115 2.61 -5.97 24.56
CA ALA A 115 2.01 -6.63 25.72
C ALA A 115 1.89 -5.69 26.94
N GLU A 116 2.85 -4.79 27.16
CA GLU A 116 2.84 -3.79 28.24
C GLU A 116 1.80 -2.68 28.01
N ASN A 117 1.50 -2.36 26.75
CA ASN A 117 0.74 -1.17 26.37
C ASN A 117 -0.63 -1.46 25.73
N ARG A 118 -1.15 -2.70 25.80
CA ARG A 118 -2.41 -3.13 25.13
C ARG A 118 -3.63 -2.24 25.43
N ASN A 119 -3.65 -1.53 26.56
CA ASN A 119 -4.81 -0.76 27.02
C ASN A 119 -4.72 0.76 26.74
N ILE A 120 -3.70 1.23 26.03
CA ILE A 120 -3.50 2.66 25.76
C ILE A 120 -4.08 2.98 24.38
N THR A 121 -5.13 3.79 24.32
CA THR A 121 -5.98 3.92 23.12
C THR A 121 -5.94 5.28 22.41
N MET A 122 -5.20 6.29 22.90
CA MET A 122 -5.20 7.63 22.28
C MET A 122 -3.80 8.21 22.04
N GLY A 123 -3.55 8.65 20.80
CA GLY A 123 -2.37 9.45 20.43
C GLY A 123 -1.04 8.70 20.41
N GLU A 124 -1.04 7.37 20.45
CA GLU A 124 0.17 6.58 20.48
C GLU A 124 0.95 6.67 19.16
N PHE A 125 2.28 6.53 19.25
CA PHE A 125 3.14 6.55 18.09
C PHE A 125 2.89 5.33 17.21
N LYS A 126 2.79 5.55 15.90
CA LYS A 126 2.50 4.51 14.92
C LYS A 126 3.78 3.73 14.59
N PHE A 127 4.03 2.67 15.35
CA PHE A 127 5.19 1.79 15.14
C PHE A 127 5.06 0.95 13.87
N GLY A 128 3.85 0.54 13.48
CA GLY A 128 3.62 -0.30 12.31
C GLY A 128 4.30 0.22 11.04
N PRO A 129 4.04 1.47 10.59
CA PRO A 129 4.69 2.01 9.40
C PRO A 129 6.22 2.14 9.54
N LEU A 130 6.74 2.35 10.75
CA LEU A 130 8.17 2.42 10.99
C LEU A 130 8.85 1.06 10.79
N PHE A 131 8.28 0.01 11.40
CA PHE A 131 8.77 -1.36 11.23
C PHE A 131 8.66 -1.83 9.77
N MET A 132 7.57 -1.50 9.08
CA MET A 132 7.40 -1.87 7.67
C MET A 132 8.45 -1.22 6.76
N ARG A 133 8.88 0.03 7.02
CA ARG A 133 9.99 0.67 6.30
C ARG A 133 11.33 0.01 6.59
N LEU A 134 11.56 -0.40 7.84
CA LEU A 134 12.76 -1.16 8.20
C LEU A 134 12.83 -2.49 7.43
N CYS A 135 11.71 -3.23 7.37
CA CYS A 135 11.63 -4.46 6.57
C CYS A 135 11.79 -4.20 5.07
N TYR A 136 11.26 -3.07 4.57
CA TYR A 136 11.41 -2.65 3.18
C TYR A 136 12.88 -2.40 2.81
N GLU A 137 13.61 -1.70 3.68
CA GLU A 137 15.03 -1.41 3.46
C GLU A 137 15.91 -2.67 3.52
N LEU A 138 15.60 -3.60 4.42
CA LEU A 138 16.41 -4.80 4.67
C LEU A 138 15.97 -6.04 3.87
N ASP A 139 15.03 -5.89 2.94
CA ASP A 139 14.46 -6.99 2.15
C ASP A 139 13.92 -8.14 3.04
N LEU A 140 13.12 -7.79 4.05
CA LEU A 140 12.55 -8.70 5.05
C LEU A 140 11.03 -8.84 4.93
N GLU A 141 10.52 -8.99 3.70
CA GLU A 141 9.08 -9.08 3.47
C GLU A 141 8.40 -10.26 4.17
N GLU A 142 9.10 -11.40 4.32
CA GLU A 142 8.53 -12.57 5.00
C GLU A 142 8.31 -12.30 6.48
N SER A 143 9.29 -11.70 7.16
CA SER A 143 9.15 -11.31 8.57
C SER A 143 8.11 -10.21 8.77
N ALA A 144 7.93 -9.32 7.79
CA ALA A 144 6.88 -8.31 7.83
C ALA A 144 5.48 -8.93 7.71
N VAL A 145 5.30 -9.90 6.81
CA VAL A 145 4.03 -10.65 6.65
C VAL A 145 3.72 -11.47 7.90
N GLU A 146 4.72 -12.17 8.45
CA GLU A 146 4.61 -12.96 9.67
C GLU A 146 4.09 -12.11 10.83
N LEU A 147 4.77 -11.01 11.16
CA LEU A 147 4.38 -10.15 12.29
C LEU A 147 3.04 -9.46 12.08
N MET A 148 2.72 -9.04 10.85
CA MET A 148 1.46 -8.35 10.57
C MET A 148 0.23 -9.25 10.81
N LYS A 149 0.39 -10.56 10.55
CA LYS A 149 -0.67 -11.57 10.73
C LYS A 149 -0.65 -12.19 12.14
N ASP A 150 0.28 -11.80 13.00
CA ASP A 150 0.38 -12.38 14.34
C ASP A 150 -0.73 -11.84 15.26
N GLN A 151 -1.56 -12.76 15.75
CA GLN A 151 -2.66 -12.47 16.66
C GLN A 151 -2.21 -11.87 18.00
N HIS A 152 -0.98 -12.14 18.45
CA HIS A 152 -0.41 -11.55 19.65
C HIS A 152 -0.10 -10.05 19.49
N LEU A 153 0.01 -9.58 18.24
CA LEU A 153 0.25 -8.18 17.87
C LEU A 153 -0.99 -7.50 17.29
N GLN A 154 -2.19 -8.06 17.53
CA GLN A 154 -3.44 -7.46 17.08
C GLN A 154 -3.54 -5.99 17.52
N GLY A 155 -3.80 -5.10 16.55
CA GLY A 155 -3.90 -3.66 16.77
C GLY A 155 -2.56 -2.90 16.72
N PHE A 156 -1.41 -3.58 16.82
CA PHE A 156 -0.09 -2.93 16.71
C PHE A 156 0.14 -2.30 15.32
N PHE A 157 -0.36 -2.97 14.27
CA PHE A 157 -0.26 -2.52 12.87
C PHE A 157 -1.50 -1.77 12.37
N SER A 158 -2.39 -1.32 13.26
CA SER A 158 -3.71 -0.71 12.94
C SER A 158 -3.68 0.52 12.02
N ASP A 159 -2.51 1.11 11.76
CA ASP A 159 -2.37 2.17 10.76
C ASP A 159 -2.33 1.59 9.34
N SER A 160 -3.24 2.07 8.48
CA SER A 160 -3.36 1.66 7.07
C SER A 160 -2.06 1.78 6.26
N THR A 161 -1.18 2.72 6.63
CA THR A 161 0.12 2.90 5.97
C THR A 161 1.02 1.67 6.14
N SER A 162 0.91 0.94 7.26
CA SER A 162 1.66 -0.30 7.49
C SER A 162 1.34 -1.32 6.39
N PHE A 163 0.04 -1.55 6.17
CA PHE A 163 -0.46 -2.45 5.14
C PHE A 163 -0.09 -1.95 3.74
N SER A 164 -0.22 -0.64 3.47
CA SER A 164 0.14 -0.06 2.17
C SER A 164 1.62 -0.25 1.83
N ILE A 165 2.53 -0.02 2.79
CA ILE A 165 3.97 -0.23 2.58
C ILE A 165 4.28 -1.71 2.31
N LEU A 166 3.69 -2.62 3.09
CA LEU A 166 3.92 -4.06 2.91
C LEU A 166 3.37 -4.56 1.57
N MET A 167 2.15 -4.17 1.19
CA MET A 167 1.56 -4.52 -0.09
C MET A 167 2.37 -3.97 -1.27
N ASP A 168 2.86 -2.72 -1.21
CA ASP A 168 3.71 -2.15 -2.26
C ASP A 168 5.04 -2.89 -2.38
N MET A 169 5.69 -3.22 -1.25
CA MET A 169 6.91 -4.04 -1.23
C MET A 169 6.68 -5.40 -1.90
N LEU A 170 5.63 -6.13 -1.50
CA LEU A 170 5.30 -7.44 -2.04
C LEU A 170 4.95 -7.35 -3.53
N PHE A 171 4.23 -6.29 -3.94
CA PHE A 171 3.88 -6.06 -5.34
C PHE A 171 5.11 -5.84 -6.21
N ILE A 172 6.05 -4.99 -5.77
CA ILE A 172 7.31 -4.72 -6.49
C ILE A 172 8.13 -6.00 -6.65
N LYS A 173 8.09 -6.88 -5.65
CA LYS A 173 8.77 -8.18 -5.68
C LYS A 173 8.00 -9.27 -6.44
N GLY A 174 6.84 -8.95 -7.03
CA GLY A 174 6.02 -9.91 -7.77
C GLY A 174 5.28 -10.95 -6.89
N LYS A 175 5.27 -10.76 -5.56
CA LYS A 175 4.63 -11.65 -4.59
C LYS A 175 3.13 -11.34 -4.45
N TYR A 176 2.40 -11.36 -5.58
CA TYR A 176 1.02 -10.86 -5.63
C TYR A 176 0.03 -11.65 -4.75
N LYS A 177 0.22 -12.97 -4.60
CA LYS A 177 -0.62 -13.80 -3.71
C LYS A 177 -0.46 -13.38 -2.25
N SER A 178 0.77 -13.24 -1.78
CA SER A 178 1.07 -12.76 -0.44
C SER A 178 0.56 -11.32 -0.23
N ALA A 179 0.68 -10.44 -1.23
CA ALA A 179 0.11 -9.10 -1.17
C ALA A 179 -1.42 -9.10 -1.04
N LEU A 180 -2.11 -10.04 -1.71
CA LEU A 180 -3.55 -10.22 -1.57
C LEU A 180 -3.92 -10.73 -0.17
N GLU A 181 -3.15 -11.63 0.42
CA GLU A 181 -3.36 -12.08 1.79
C GLU A 181 -3.21 -10.94 2.80
N VAL A 182 -2.26 -10.02 2.60
CA VAL A 182 -2.11 -8.81 3.42
C VAL A 182 -3.34 -7.90 3.30
N LEU A 183 -3.92 -7.76 2.10
CA LEU A 183 -5.16 -7.01 1.90
C LEU A 183 -6.35 -7.65 2.65
N VAL A 184 -6.46 -8.98 2.61
CA VAL A 184 -7.49 -9.73 3.35
C VAL A 184 -7.29 -9.52 4.85
N GLU A 185 -6.05 -9.59 5.33
CA GLU A 185 -5.74 -9.35 6.74
C GLU A 185 -6.10 -7.93 7.17
N MET A 186 -5.81 -6.91 6.34
CA MET A 186 -6.23 -5.53 6.58
C MET A 186 -7.75 -5.43 6.82
N LYS A 187 -8.55 -6.16 6.03
CA LYS A 187 -10.01 -6.22 6.17
C LYS A 187 -10.43 -6.98 7.44
N ASN A 188 -9.76 -8.09 7.77
CA ASN A 188 -10.05 -8.88 8.97
C ASN A 188 -9.75 -8.11 10.27
N GLN A 189 -8.73 -7.26 10.25
CA GLN A 189 -8.40 -6.37 11.38
C GLN A 189 -9.24 -5.09 11.42
N ASP A 190 -10.26 -4.97 10.56
CA ASP A 190 -11.13 -3.79 10.42
C ASP A 190 -10.36 -2.48 10.19
N VAL A 191 -9.21 -2.56 9.51
CA VAL A 191 -8.42 -1.38 9.17
C VAL A 191 -9.03 -0.72 7.94
N LYS A 192 -9.49 0.52 8.11
CA LYS A 192 -10.16 1.28 7.05
C LYS A 192 -9.30 1.38 5.79
N PHE A 193 -9.92 1.08 4.65
CA PHE A 193 -9.28 1.22 3.34
C PHE A 193 -9.11 2.71 2.99
N THR A 194 -7.97 3.02 2.39
CA THR A 194 -7.65 4.36 1.89
C THR A 194 -7.62 4.36 0.36
N ILE A 195 -7.50 5.54 -0.24
CA ILE A 195 -7.30 5.69 -1.69
C ILE A 195 -6.13 4.82 -2.18
N ASP A 196 -5.03 4.79 -1.43
CA ASP A 196 -3.84 4.00 -1.75
C ASP A 196 -4.13 2.49 -1.67
N THR A 197 -4.93 2.07 -0.68
CA THR A 197 -5.37 0.69 -0.52
C THR A 197 -6.12 0.20 -1.77
N TYR A 198 -7.04 1.01 -2.31
CA TYR A 198 -7.77 0.63 -3.53
C TYR A 198 -6.87 0.52 -4.76
N VAL A 199 -5.89 1.43 -4.91
CA VAL A 199 -4.91 1.35 -6.00
C VAL A 199 -4.12 0.05 -5.91
N LEU A 200 -3.59 -0.27 -4.72
CA LEU A 200 -2.83 -1.50 -4.49
C LEU A 200 -3.68 -2.74 -4.72
N ALA A 201 -4.86 -2.81 -4.10
CA ALA A 201 -5.78 -3.93 -4.20
C ALA A 201 -6.12 -4.26 -5.66
N PHE A 202 -6.48 -3.25 -6.45
CA PHE A 202 -6.91 -3.46 -7.83
C PHE A 202 -5.71 -3.78 -8.73
N ALA A 203 -4.54 -3.18 -8.47
CA ALA A 203 -3.30 -3.55 -9.14
C ALA A 203 -2.91 -5.02 -8.87
N ILE A 204 -2.99 -5.46 -7.61
CA ILE A 204 -2.74 -6.85 -7.20
C ILE A 204 -3.71 -7.78 -7.92
N CYS A 205 -5.01 -7.47 -7.91
CA CYS A 205 -6.02 -8.28 -8.58
C CYS A 205 -5.78 -8.37 -10.10
N TYR A 206 -5.41 -7.25 -10.72
CA TYR A 206 -5.04 -7.19 -12.14
C TYR A 206 -3.83 -8.07 -12.45
N LYS A 207 -2.79 -8.06 -11.61
CA LYS A 207 -1.60 -8.89 -11.80
C LYS A 207 -1.86 -10.38 -11.59
N LEU A 208 -2.75 -10.75 -10.67
CA LEU A 208 -3.16 -12.13 -10.47
C LEU A 208 -4.01 -12.66 -11.64
N ASN A 209 -4.87 -11.81 -12.21
CA ASN A 209 -5.69 -12.10 -13.39
C ASN A 209 -6.45 -13.45 -13.32
N SER A 210 -7.03 -13.79 -12.17
CA SER A 210 -7.80 -15.01 -11.99
C SER A 210 -9.29 -14.69 -11.77
N PRO A 211 -10.20 -15.65 -11.96
CA PRO A 211 -11.62 -15.47 -11.62
C PRO A 211 -11.83 -15.05 -10.17
N GLU A 212 -11.01 -15.57 -9.24
CA GLU A 212 -11.05 -15.21 -7.83
C GLU A 212 -10.61 -13.76 -7.61
N SER A 213 -9.50 -13.32 -8.22
CA SER A 213 -9.03 -11.94 -8.08
C SER A 213 -9.99 -10.94 -8.73
N PHE A 214 -10.67 -11.34 -9.81
CA PHE A 214 -11.73 -10.55 -10.41
C PHE A 214 -12.93 -10.41 -9.49
N LYS A 215 -13.41 -11.50 -8.88
CA LYS A 215 -14.51 -11.47 -7.90
C LYS A 215 -14.19 -10.57 -6.71
N ILE A 216 -12.95 -10.62 -6.20
CA ILE A 216 -12.49 -9.73 -5.13
C ILE A 216 -12.54 -8.27 -5.59
N CYS A 217 -11.98 -7.97 -6.77
CA CYS A 217 -11.98 -6.62 -7.32
C CYS A 217 -13.40 -6.05 -7.51
N THR A 218 -14.34 -6.83 -8.04
CA THR A 218 -15.74 -6.40 -8.22
C THR A 218 -16.43 -6.17 -6.88
N THR A 219 -16.23 -7.07 -5.91
CA THR A 219 -16.83 -6.96 -4.57
C THR A 219 -16.32 -5.71 -3.86
N LEU A 220 -15.01 -5.47 -3.86
CA LEU A 220 -14.43 -4.26 -3.24
C LEU A 220 -14.92 -2.98 -3.91
N ARG A 221 -15.11 -2.99 -5.23
CA ARG A 221 -15.66 -1.86 -5.97
C ARG A 221 -17.10 -1.57 -5.56
N GLU A 222 -17.93 -2.60 -5.47
CA GLU A 222 -19.34 -2.48 -5.07
C GLU A 222 -19.47 -2.00 -3.62
N GLU A 223 -18.67 -2.56 -2.70
CA GLU A 223 -18.59 -2.09 -1.32
C GLU A 223 -18.19 -0.61 -1.23
N ALA A 224 -17.19 -0.18 -1.99
CA ALA A 224 -16.77 1.21 -2.05
C ALA A 224 -17.90 2.14 -2.54
N LEU A 225 -18.60 1.74 -3.60
CA LEU A 225 -19.74 2.49 -4.14
C LEU A 225 -20.90 2.60 -3.14
N LEU A 226 -21.23 1.51 -2.45
CA LEU A 226 -22.28 1.50 -1.42
C LEU A 226 -21.93 2.41 -0.23
N LYS A 227 -20.66 2.51 0.13
CA LYS A 227 -20.15 3.40 1.18
C LYS A 227 -19.97 4.85 0.72
N GLY A 228 -20.21 5.15 -0.57
CA GLY A 228 -19.96 6.48 -1.15
C GLY A 228 -18.49 6.85 -1.26
N GLU A 229 -17.58 5.86 -1.27
CA GLU A 229 -16.14 6.10 -1.41
C GLU A 229 -15.76 6.37 -2.87
N ILE A 230 -14.95 7.41 -3.09
CA ILE A 230 -14.48 7.79 -4.42
C ILE A 230 -13.25 6.95 -4.78
N LEU A 231 -13.40 6.08 -5.78
CA LEU A 231 -12.29 5.29 -6.29
C LEU A 231 -11.35 6.15 -7.16
N PRO A 232 -10.02 6.09 -6.92
CA PRO A 232 -9.08 6.83 -7.73
C PRO A 232 -9.03 6.30 -9.16
N ARG A 233 -8.83 7.21 -10.12
CA ARG A 233 -8.73 6.88 -11.56
C ARG A 233 -7.83 5.67 -11.84
N ARG A 234 -6.67 5.60 -11.17
CA ARG A 234 -5.71 4.49 -11.34
C ARG A 234 -6.31 3.14 -10.94
N ALA A 235 -7.01 3.07 -9.80
CA ALA A 235 -7.68 1.84 -9.39
C ALA A 235 -8.73 1.45 -10.43
N SER A 236 -9.59 2.39 -10.83
CA SER A 236 -10.62 2.14 -11.84
C SER A 236 -10.05 1.64 -13.18
N CYS A 237 -8.89 2.15 -13.61
CA CYS A 237 -8.19 1.61 -14.79
C CYS A 237 -7.76 0.15 -14.63
N PHE A 238 -7.23 -0.25 -13.46
CA PHE A 238 -6.90 -1.66 -13.19
C PHE A 238 -8.14 -2.55 -13.20
N ALA A 239 -9.26 -2.08 -12.63
CA ALA A 239 -10.52 -2.83 -12.64
C ALA A 239 -11.06 -3.01 -14.06
N VAL A 240 -11.03 -1.97 -14.90
CA VAL A 240 -11.41 -2.07 -16.32
C VAL A 240 -10.54 -3.07 -17.05
N ALA A 241 -9.20 -2.97 -16.90
CA ALA A 241 -8.27 -3.86 -17.56
C ALA A 241 -8.46 -5.33 -17.12
N LEU A 242 -8.70 -5.56 -15.83
CA LEU A 242 -9.00 -6.90 -15.31
C LEU A 242 -10.33 -7.43 -15.87
N ALA A 243 -11.39 -6.62 -15.89
CA ALA A 243 -12.68 -7.03 -16.46
C ALA A 243 -12.56 -7.42 -17.94
N LEU A 244 -11.79 -6.67 -18.73
CA LEU A 244 -11.52 -7.00 -20.13
C LEU A 244 -10.76 -8.32 -20.27
N ASN A 245 -9.75 -8.58 -19.44
CA ASN A 245 -9.02 -9.86 -19.45
C ASN A 245 -9.91 -11.06 -19.09
N GLN A 246 -11.00 -10.83 -18.36
CA GLN A 246 -11.99 -11.86 -17.99
C GLN A 246 -13.16 -11.92 -18.98
N ASN A 247 -13.08 -11.23 -20.12
CA ASN A 247 -14.15 -11.09 -21.13
C ASN A 247 -15.46 -10.49 -20.58
N GLU A 248 -15.39 -9.73 -19.49
CA GLU A 248 -16.52 -9.13 -18.80
C GLU A 248 -16.73 -7.68 -19.26
N VAL A 249 -16.99 -7.53 -20.56
CA VAL A 249 -17.05 -6.25 -21.27
C VAL A 249 -18.12 -5.31 -20.69
N ALA A 250 -19.27 -5.83 -20.26
CA ALA A 250 -20.32 -5.04 -19.62
C ALA A 250 -19.84 -4.35 -18.33
N LYS A 251 -19.12 -5.08 -17.47
CA LYS A 251 -18.55 -4.55 -16.22
C LYS A 251 -17.42 -3.55 -16.50
N ALA A 252 -16.64 -3.78 -17.55
CA ALA A 252 -15.61 -2.85 -18.00
C ALA A 252 -16.22 -1.50 -18.42
N ILE A 253 -17.29 -1.52 -19.22
CA ILE A 253 -18.00 -0.31 -19.67
C ILE A 253 -18.56 0.47 -18.48
N ILE A 254 -19.29 -0.18 -17.58
CA ILE A 254 -19.88 0.48 -16.40
C ILE A 254 -18.81 1.18 -15.56
N THR A 255 -17.65 0.52 -15.38
CA THR A 255 -16.54 1.11 -14.64
C THR A 255 -15.92 2.29 -15.38
N CYS A 256 -15.83 2.21 -16.71
CA CYS A 256 -15.33 3.29 -17.57
C CYS A 256 -16.29 4.48 -17.64
N THR A 257 -17.61 4.27 -17.67
CA THR A 257 -18.61 5.35 -17.69
C THR A 257 -18.61 6.13 -16.37
N ASN A 258 -18.43 5.46 -15.24
CA ASN A 258 -18.28 6.14 -13.95
C ASN A 258 -16.99 6.98 -13.90
N LEU A 259 -15.91 6.47 -14.49
CA LEU A 259 -14.68 7.23 -14.76
C LEU A 259 -14.95 8.45 -15.66
N ASN A 260 -15.78 8.29 -16.69
CA ASN A 260 -16.12 9.35 -17.64
C ASN A 260 -16.95 10.46 -17.01
N ILE A 261 -17.88 10.16 -16.10
CA ILE A 261 -18.61 11.19 -15.34
C ILE A 261 -17.62 12.01 -14.49
N ILE A 262 -16.68 11.35 -13.82
CA ILE A 262 -15.63 12.01 -13.02
C ILE A 262 -14.67 12.83 -13.92
N LEU A 263 -14.36 12.33 -15.13
CA LEU A 263 -13.48 13.00 -16.09
C LEU A 263 -14.17 14.13 -16.86
N HIS A 264 -15.47 14.04 -17.19
CA HIS A 264 -16.24 15.11 -17.82
C HIS A 264 -16.41 16.31 -16.88
N MET A 265 -16.43 16.08 -15.56
CA MET A 265 -16.33 17.15 -14.56
C MET A 265 -14.95 17.83 -14.55
N GLN A 266 -13.93 17.27 -15.24
CA GLN A 266 -12.53 17.73 -15.15
C GLN A 266 -11.73 17.87 -16.46
N LEU A 267 -12.21 17.52 -17.67
CA LEU A 267 -11.79 18.04 -19.00
C LEU A 267 -12.25 17.14 -20.19
N ASN A 268 -12.52 17.79 -21.32
CA ASN A 268 -13.26 17.36 -22.51
C ASN A 268 -12.42 16.54 -23.54
N MET A 269 -11.92 15.34 -23.20
CA MET A 269 -11.03 14.53 -24.07
C MET A 269 -11.31 13.01 -24.02
N LEU A 270 -12.51 12.55 -24.40
CA LEU A 270 -12.95 11.17 -24.11
C LEU A 270 -13.68 10.39 -25.24
N GLU A 271 -13.85 10.95 -26.43
CA GLU A 271 -14.55 10.26 -27.53
C GLU A 271 -13.83 9.00 -28.00
N ASN A 272 -12.49 9.05 -28.09
CA ASN A 272 -11.67 7.94 -28.62
C ASN A 272 -11.72 6.66 -27.76
N VAL A 273 -11.85 6.79 -26.43
CA VAL A 273 -11.88 5.60 -25.54
C VAL A 273 -13.24 4.92 -25.59
N ILE A 274 -14.31 5.71 -25.69
CA ILE A 274 -15.67 5.18 -25.87
C ILE A 274 -15.78 4.45 -27.20
N GLU A 275 -15.19 5.00 -28.27
CA GLU A 275 -15.17 4.36 -29.59
C GLU A 275 -14.42 3.02 -29.59
N ILE A 276 -13.22 2.96 -28.97
CA ILE A 276 -12.46 1.71 -28.83
C ILE A 276 -13.25 0.65 -28.06
N LEU A 277 -13.94 1.04 -26.99
CA LEU A 277 -14.76 0.11 -26.21
C LEU A 277 -16.03 -0.32 -26.97
N LYS A 278 -16.67 0.58 -27.72
CA LYS A 278 -17.80 0.25 -28.60
C LYS A 278 -17.39 -0.74 -29.70
N ASN A 279 -16.24 -0.54 -30.32
CA ASN A 279 -15.72 -1.46 -31.33
C ASN A 279 -15.42 -2.85 -30.75
N ALA A 280 -14.96 -2.92 -29.49
CA ALA A 280 -14.74 -4.18 -28.78
C ALA A 280 -16.05 -4.93 -28.42
N ILE A 281 -17.15 -4.19 -28.22
CA ILE A 281 -18.51 -4.73 -28.04
C ILE A 281 -19.03 -5.29 -29.37
N GLU A 282 -18.89 -4.55 -30.46
CA GLU A 282 -19.37 -4.93 -31.79
C GLU A 282 -18.66 -6.16 -32.37
N GLY A 283 -17.38 -6.37 -32.02
CA GLY A 283 -16.63 -7.57 -32.40
C GLY A 283 -17.05 -8.87 -31.69
N ASN A 284 -17.81 -8.79 -30.58
CA ASN A 284 -18.15 -9.95 -29.74
C ASN A 284 -19.67 -10.16 -29.53
N LEU A 285 -20.56 -9.34 -30.09
CA LEU A 285 -22.00 -9.59 -30.01
C LEU A 285 -22.48 -10.60 -31.06
N SER A 286 -22.40 -11.88 -30.71
CA SER A 286 -23.42 -12.82 -31.19
C SER A 286 -24.75 -12.48 -30.50
N LYS A 287 -25.81 -12.44 -31.29
CA LYS A 287 -27.21 -12.09 -30.93
C LYS A 287 -27.64 -12.80 -29.64
N TYR A 288 -28.52 -12.17 -28.86
CA TYR A 288 -29.23 -12.67 -27.66
C TYR A 288 -28.61 -12.39 -26.28
N VAL A 289 -28.74 -11.16 -25.75
CA VAL A 289 -29.17 -10.95 -24.34
C VAL A 289 -29.98 -9.65 -24.24
N LYS A 290 -31.19 -9.76 -23.67
CA LYS A 290 -32.14 -8.66 -23.40
C LYS A 290 -31.58 -7.67 -22.37
N ARG A 291 -31.82 -6.37 -22.59
CA ARG A 291 -31.65 -5.27 -21.62
C ARG A 291 -32.35 -5.61 -20.29
N GLN A 292 -31.64 -5.55 -19.17
CA GLN A 292 -32.26 -5.26 -17.87
C GLN A 292 -32.30 -3.75 -17.68
N VAL A 293 -33.52 -3.22 -17.64
CA VAL A 293 -33.87 -1.81 -17.47
C VAL A 293 -33.78 -1.48 -15.99
N PHE A 294 -32.88 -0.57 -15.60
CA PHE A 294 -33.02 0.15 -14.34
C PHE A 294 -34.31 0.98 -14.41
N SER A 295 -35.19 0.80 -13.42
CA SER A 295 -36.53 1.41 -13.36
C SER A 295 -36.49 2.92 -13.60
N GLU A 296 -37.15 3.37 -14.67
CA GLU A 296 -37.34 4.77 -15.10
C GLU A 296 -37.80 5.71 -13.97
N LYS A 297 -38.44 5.17 -12.92
CA LYS A 297 -38.86 5.95 -11.74
C LYS A 297 -37.71 6.64 -10.99
N GLN A 298 -36.52 6.05 -10.93
CA GLN A 298 -35.40 6.66 -10.19
C GLN A 298 -34.75 7.82 -10.95
N SER A 299 -34.79 7.79 -12.29
CA SER A 299 -34.28 8.89 -13.12
C SER A 299 -35.20 10.11 -13.09
N GLN A 300 -36.51 9.91 -13.01
CA GLN A 300 -37.48 11.01 -12.94
C GLN A 300 -37.43 11.74 -11.58
N GLU A 301 -37.20 11.02 -10.48
CA GLU A 301 -37.13 11.65 -9.17
C GLU A 301 -35.83 12.44 -8.94
N VAL A 302 -34.74 12.07 -9.61
CA VAL A 302 -33.49 12.84 -9.63
C VAL A 302 -33.63 14.08 -10.51
N ASN A 303 -34.29 13.98 -11.67
CA ASN A 303 -34.51 15.12 -12.56
C ASN A 303 -35.47 16.15 -11.96
N ASN A 304 -36.54 15.72 -11.29
CA ASN A 304 -37.49 16.65 -10.65
C ASN A 304 -36.83 17.42 -9.48
N LYS A 305 -35.93 16.79 -8.72
CA LYS A 305 -35.17 17.46 -7.64
C LYS A 305 -34.11 18.43 -8.16
N LEU A 306 -33.60 18.21 -9.38
CA LEU A 306 -32.67 19.13 -10.04
C LEU A 306 -33.40 20.40 -10.51
N GLU A 307 -34.60 20.27 -11.09
CA GLU A 307 -35.37 21.43 -11.56
C GLU A 307 -35.83 22.35 -10.42
N GLU A 308 -36.25 21.81 -9.27
CA GLU A 308 -36.63 22.60 -8.08
C GLU A 308 -35.47 23.40 -7.47
N SER A 309 -34.21 22.96 -7.67
CA SER A 309 -33.03 23.66 -7.16
C SER A 309 -32.52 24.81 -8.04
N THR A 310 -33.09 24.98 -9.24
CA THR A 310 -32.68 26.01 -10.22
C THR A 310 -33.52 27.29 -10.16
N PHE A 311 -34.59 27.31 -9.37
CA PHE A 311 -35.45 28.48 -9.13
C PHE A 311 -35.56 28.79 -7.64
N SER A 312 -34.44 29.15 -7.01
CA SER A 312 -34.44 29.85 -5.72
C SER A 312 -33.08 30.50 -5.47
N PHE A 313 -33.00 31.77 -5.86
CA PHE A 313 -31.96 32.79 -5.65
C PHE A 313 -30.64 32.64 -6.42
#